data_AF-A0A8H7A7D8-F1
#
_entry.id   AF-A0A8H7A7D8-F1
#
_cell.length_a   1.000
_cell.length_b   1.000
_cell.length_c   1.000
_cell.angle_alpha   90.00
_cell.angle_beta   90.00
_cell.angle_gamma   90.00
#
_symmetry.space_group_name_H-M   'P 1'
#
loop_
_entity.id
_entity.type
_entity.pdbx_description
1 polymer ?
#
loop_
_entity_poly.entity_id
_entity_poly.type
_entity_poly.pdbx_seq_one_letter_code
_entity_poly.pdbx_strand_id
1 'polypeptide(L)'
;MVPYQRYRPLGTSAVKSGINTIPMVLALVISAILSGGIITATGRYVPWMFVSTILMSVGSGLTITFDKQTAAKAEENYVDFYDVHVAKFWKPRPDSGIQLIWEALQTLLSSKSREGPLTVVDMGTGTGRIIKSLFQNARAKGMKTLDAKSYGIDPGLVILQRAKETLEADQELVQIAPVEWVSTDALGLTTDSPEVKGVTDFMFFAGGGFNHLLSAGEQLGFLREVAKALRTDSPNATAMIVFLGESIPFDDGQDSEL
;
A
#
# COMPACT_ATOMS: atom_id res chain seq x y z
N MET A 1 30.40 2.74 9.07
CA MET A 1 30.07 4.10 8.61
C MET A 1 28.87 3.96 7.68
N VAL A 2 27.66 4.19 8.20
CA VAL A 2 26.39 3.94 7.48
C VAL A 2 25.99 5.24 6.79
N PRO A 3 25.86 5.31 5.45
CA PRO A 3 25.54 6.57 4.79
C PRO A 3 24.07 6.90 4.98
N TYR A 4 23.83 8.02 5.66
CA TYR A 4 22.54 8.65 5.86
C TYR A 4 22.22 9.51 4.63
N GLN A 5 21.08 9.22 4.02
CA GLN A 5 20.22 10.10 3.21
C GLN A 5 20.72 10.65 1.87
N ARG A 6 20.06 10.17 0.81
CA ARG A 6 19.82 10.93 -0.42
C ARG A 6 18.32 11.16 -0.58
N TYR A 7 17.72 11.96 0.30
CA TYR A 7 16.41 12.55 0.02
C TYR A 7 16.57 13.57 -1.11
N ARG A 8 16.26 13.16 -2.34
CA ARG A 8 15.86 14.13 -3.37
C ARG A 8 14.42 14.53 -3.04
N PRO A 9 14.11 15.82 -2.87
CA PRO A 9 12.72 16.25 -2.92
C PRO A 9 12.27 16.06 -4.37
N LEU A 10 11.71 14.90 -4.68
CA LEU A 10 10.80 14.78 -5.81
C LEU A 10 9.65 15.72 -5.45
N GLY A 11 9.58 16.85 -6.16
CA GLY A 11 8.56 17.86 -5.95
C GLY A 11 7.21 17.16 -5.86
N THR A 12 6.63 17.19 -4.66
CA THR A 12 5.28 16.70 -4.47
C THR A 12 4.42 17.45 -5.48
N SER A 13 3.79 16.73 -6.40
CA SER A 13 2.80 17.33 -7.30
C SER A 13 1.91 18.26 -6.47
N ALA A 14 1.65 19.48 -6.96
CA ALA A 14 0.84 20.49 -6.26
C ALA A 14 -0.49 19.89 -5.75
N VAL A 15 -0.99 18.87 -6.44
CA VAL A 15 -2.15 18.07 -6.08
C VAL A 15 -1.96 17.27 -4.78
N LYS A 16 -0.81 16.60 -4.59
CA LYS A 16 -0.51 15.82 -3.36
C LYS A 16 -0.32 16.73 -2.14
N SER A 17 0.31 17.89 -2.35
CA SER A 17 0.36 18.93 -1.33
C SER A 17 -1.05 19.44 -1.00
N GLY A 18 -1.91 19.63 -1.99
CA GLY A 18 -3.31 20.00 -1.80
C GLY A 18 -4.09 18.96 -0.99
N ILE A 19 -4.07 17.69 -1.38
CA ILE A 19 -4.82 16.61 -0.69
C ILE A 19 -4.35 16.45 0.75
N ASN A 20 -3.04 16.48 0.99
CA ASN A 20 -2.48 16.38 2.35
C ASN A 20 -2.84 17.58 3.24
N THR A 21 -3.23 18.72 2.66
CA THR A 21 -3.70 19.89 3.42
C THR A 21 -5.20 19.85 3.73
N ILE A 22 -5.99 18.96 3.10
CA ILE A 22 -7.44 18.86 3.32
C ILE A 22 -7.79 18.63 4.80
N PRO A 23 -7.16 17.68 5.53
CA PRO A 23 -7.46 17.48 6.95
C PRO A 23 -7.16 18.72 7.80
N MET A 24 -6.06 19.41 7.47
CA MET A 24 -5.65 20.63 8.16
C MET A 24 -6.64 21.79 7.91
N VAL A 25 -7.09 21.97 6.67
CA VAL A 25 -8.09 22.99 6.31
C VAL A 25 -9.44 22.69 6.95
N LEU A 26 -9.88 21.44 6.99
CA LEU A 26 -11.11 21.05 7.69
C LEU A 26 -11.03 21.33 9.19
N ALA A 27 -9.93 20.96 9.84
CA ALA A 27 -9.70 21.26 11.25
C ALA A 27 -9.70 22.77 11.51
N LEU A 28 -9.11 23.56 10.60
CA LEU A 28 -9.11 25.02 10.67
C LEU A 28 -10.52 25.60 10.55
N VAL A 29 -11.32 25.14 9.58
CA VAL A 29 -12.69 25.60 9.36
C VAL A 29 -13.57 25.31 10.57
N ILE A 30 -13.54 24.08 11.09
CA ILE A 30 -14.30 23.70 12.28
C ILE A 30 -13.89 24.57 13.47
N SER A 31 -12.58 24.76 13.67
CA SER A 31 -12.06 25.60 14.76
C SER A 31 -12.48 27.07 14.62
N ALA A 32 -12.51 27.60 13.39
CA ALA A 32 -12.97 28.96 13.11
C ALA A 32 -14.48 29.14 13.41
N ILE A 33 -15.31 28.16 13.03
CA ILE A 33 -16.75 28.16 13.32
C ILE A 33 -16.99 28.13 14.84
N LEU A 34 -16.30 27.25 15.56
CA LEU A 34 -16.41 27.14 17.03
C LEU A 34 -15.96 28.44 17.71
N SER A 35 -14.83 29.01 17.28
CA SER A 35 -14.33 30.28 17.80
C SER A 35 -15.34 31.41 17.59
N GLY A 36 -15.89 31.54 16.38
CA GLY A 36 -16.93 32.53 16.07
C GLY A 36 -18.19 32.35 16.92
N GLY A 37 -18.64 31.10 17.11
CA GLY A 37 -19.79 30.78 17.97
C GLY A 37 -19.57 31.16 19.43
N ILE A 38 -18.40 30.84 19.99
CA ILE A 38 -18.04 31.15 21.39
C ILE A 38 -17.96 32.67 21.61
N ILE A 39 -17.32 33.41 20.69
CA ILE A 39 -17.22 34.87 20.80
C ILE A 39 -18.61 35.52 20.68
N THR A 40 -19.45 35.03 19.78
CA THR A 40 -20.82 35.53 19.60
C THR A 40 -21.68 35.28 20.83
N ALA A 41 -21.56 34.12 21.47
CA ALA A 41 -22.31 33.79 22.68
C ALA A 41 -21.83 34.57 23.93
N THR A 42 -20.52 34.86 24.02
CA THR A 42 -19.92 35.51 25.20
C THR A 42 -19.78 37.03 25.08
N GLY A 43 -19.85 37.57 23.87
CA GLY A 43 -19.80 39.01 23.57
C GLY A 43 -18.45 39.70 23.85
N ARG A 44 -17.40 38.96 24.24
CA ARG A 44 -16.09 39.51 24.64
C ARG A 44 -14.95 38.78 23.95
N TYR A 45 -14.35 39.37 22.92
CA TYR A 45 -13.29 38.70 22.13
C TYR A 45 -11.91 38.69 22.82
N VAL A 46 -11.60 39.71 23.64
CA VAL A 46 -10.26 39.91 24.24
C VAL A 46 -9.80 38.72 25.12
N PRO A 47 -10.61 38.16 26.03
CA PRO A 47 -10.20 37.00 26.82
C PRO A 47 -9.88 35.77 25.96
N TRP A 48 -10.66 35.55 24.89
CA TRP A 48 -10.49 34.41 23.98
C TRP A 48 -9.24 34.53 23.11
N MET A 49 -8.77 35.76 22.81
CA MET A 49 -7.49 35.96 22.13
C MET A 49 -6.31 35.40 22.95
N PHE A 50 -6.26 35.66 24.25
CA PHE A 50 -5.21 35.14 25.12
C PHE A 50 -5.27 33.60 25.22
N VAL A 51 -6.47 33.04 25.35
CA VAL A 51 -6.69 31.58 25.37
C VAL A 51 -6.18 30.94 24.07
N SER A 52 -6.47 31.53 22.90
CA SER A 52 -5.99 31.02 21.61
C SER A 52 -4.47 31.02 21.51
N THR A 53 -3.81 32.05 22.04
CA THR A 53 -2.34 32.18 22.02
C THR A 53 -1.68 31.10 22.89
N ILE A 54 -2.26 30.81 24.05
CA ILE A 54 -1.81 29.73 24.94
C ILE A 54 -1.98 28.37 24.26
N LEU A 55 -3.17 28.10 23.70
CA LEU A 55 -3.45 26.86 22.98
C LEU A 55 -2.51 26.65 21.79
N MET A 56 -2.25 27.70 21.01
CA MET A 56 -1.36 27.64 19.85
C MET A 56 0.10 27.37 20.27
N SER A 57 0.55 27.97 21.38
CA SER A 57 1.89 27.72 21.92
C SER A 57 2.05 26.28 22.42
N VAL A 58 1.04 25.76 23.14
CA VAL A 58 1.04 24.37 23.64
C VAL A 58 0.96 23.37 22.48
N GLY A 59 0.07 23.59 21.51
CA GLY A 59 -0.07 22.74 20.33
C GLY A 59 1.21 22.71 19.48
N SER A 60 1.87 23.86 19.32
CA SER A 60 3.15 23.95 18.63
C SER A 60 4.26 23.20 19.37
N GLY A 61 4.33 23.33 20.70
CA GLY A 61 5.24 22.58 21.56
C GLY A 61 5.02 21.06 21.51
N LEU A 62 3.77 20.62 21.41
CA LEU A 62 3.45 19.20 21.25
C LEU A 62 3.87 18.68 19.87
N THR A 63 3.66 19.49 18.82
CA THR A 63 3.99 19.13 17.44
C THR A 63 5.49 18.94 17.22
N ILE A 64 6.33 19.75 17.87
CA ILE A 64 7.79 19.59 17.81
C ILE A 64 8.31 18.38 18.60
N THR A 65 7.48 17.79 19.46
CA THR A 65 7.81 16.60 20.26
C THR A 65 7.44 15.30 19.52
N PHE A 66 6.85 15.39 18.31
CA PHE A 66 6.58 14.21 17.49
C PHE A 66 7.89 13.58 16.99
N ASP A 67 8.34 12.54 17.70
CA ASP A 67 9.47 11.71 17.32
C ASP A 67 9.00 10.54 16.41
N LYS A 68 9.95 9.81 15.83
CA LYS A 68 9.76 8.61 15.00
C LYS A 68 8.83 7.58 15.62
N GLN A 69 8.76 7.51 16.94
CA GLN A 69 7.87 6.60 17.66
C GLN A 69 6.39 6.99 17.53
N THR A 70 6.09 8.30 17.44
CA THR A 70 4.73 8.77 17.17
C THR A 70 4.38 8.60 15.70
N ALA A 71 5.34 8.76 14.78
CA ALA A 71 5.15 8.45 13.37
C ALA A 71 4.84 6.96 13.16
N ALA A 72 5.62 6.06 13.79
CA ALA A 72 5.37 4.62 13.73
C ALA A 72 4.01 4.23 14.33
N LYS A 73 3.58 4.84 15.44
CA LYS A 73 2.23 4.62 16.00
C LYS A 73 1.11 5.21 15.13
N ALA A 74 1.35 6.34 14.47
CA ALA A 74 0.40 6.91 13.51
C ALA A 74 0.27 6.02 12.26
N GLU A 75 1.39 5.45 11.80
CA GLU A 75 1.42 4.43 10.75
C GLU A 75 0.71 3.15 11.19
N GLU A 76 0.96 2.65 12.41
CA GLU A 76 0.27 1.49 12.99
C GLU A 76 -1.24 1.74 13.08
N ASN A 77 -1.67 2.89 13.61
CA ASN A 77 -3.08 3.28 13.64
C ASN A 77 -3.68 3.44 12.23
N TYR A 78 -2.90 3.91 11.25
CA TYR A 78 -3.33 4.01 9.86
C TYR A 78 -3.43 2.62 9.21
N VAL A 79 -2.53 1.69 9.53
CA VAL A 79 -2.56 0.30 9.08
C VAL A 79 -3.75 -0.43 9.70
N ASP A 80 -4.02 -0.24 10.99
CA ASP A 80 -5.20 -0.78 11.65
C ASP A 80 -6.49 -0.14 11.12
N PHE A 81 -6.50 1.18 10.89
CA PHE A 81 -7.62 1.84 10.22
C PHE A 81 -7.82 1.28 8.82
N TYR A 82 -6.76 1.10 8.03
CA TYR A 82 -6.80 0.55 6.68
C TYR A 82 -7.24 -0.91 6.69
N ASP A 83 -6.71 -1.76 7.56
CA ASP A 83 -7.10 -3.17 7.70
C ASP A 83 -8.54 -3.30 8.21
N VAL A 84 -8.98 -2.48 9.17
CA VAL A 84 -10.36 -2.50 9.68
C VAL A 84 -11.34 -1.94 8.66
N HIS A 85 -11.01 -0.85 7.97
CA HIS A 85 -11.90 -0.27 6.95
C HIS A 85 -11.96 -1.15 5.70
N VAL A 86 -10.82 -1.67 5.23
CA VAL A 86 -10.79 -2.64 4.13
C VAL A 86 -11.49 -3.94 4.56
N ALA A 87 -11.22 -4.54 5.71
CA ALA A 87 -11.87 -5.80 6.07
C ALA A 87 -13.38 -5.67 6.38
N LYS A 88 -13.82 -4.52 6.94
CA LYS A 88 -15.20 -4.32 7.39
C LYS A 88 -16.11 -3.76 6.29
N PHE A 89 -15.60 -2.91 5.39
CA PHE A 89 -16.36 -2.38 4.26
C PHE A 89 -16.06 -3.12 2.94
N TRP A 90 -14.91 -3.77 2.84
CA TRP A 90 -14.45 -4.50 1.66
C TRP A 90 -14.33 -5.99 1.99
N LYS A 91 -15.48 -6.65 2.20
CA LYS A 91 -15.51 -8.11 2.12
C LYS A 91 -14.91 -8.49 0.75
N PRO A 92 -13.91 -9.40 0.68
CA PRO A 92 -13.36 -9.81 -0.61
C PRO A 92 -14.53 -10.29 -1.47
N ARG A 93 -14.90 -9.50 -2.49
CA ARG A 93 -15.84 -10.00 -3.48
C ARG A 93 -15.10 -11.10 -4.25
N PRO A 94 -15.73 -12.25 -4.56
CA PRO A 94 -15.08 -13.39 -5.22
C PRO A 94 -14.41 -13.10 -6.57
N ASP A 95 -14.53 -11.88 -7.13
CA ASP A 95 -14.46 -11.61 -8.57
C ASP A 95 -13.60 -10.41 -9.03
N SER A 96 -12.82 -9.69 -8.20
CA SER A 96 -12.23 -8.39 -8.67
C SER A 96 -10.73 -8.31 -8.97
N GLY A 97 -9.91 -9.35 -8.77
CA GLY A 97 -8.51 -9.32 -9.24
C GLY A 97 -7.57 -10.37 -8.65
N ILE A 98 -7.86 -10.84 -7.43
CA ILE A 98 -7.11 -11.94 -6.80
C ILE A 98 -7.27 -13.23 -7.62
N GLN A 99 -8.49 -13.48 -8.12
CA GLN A 99 -8.77 -14.64 -8.98
C GLN A 99 -7.96 -14.61 -10.28
N LEU A 100 -7.82 -13.43 -10.89
CA LEU A 100 -7.01 -13.26 -12.10
C LEU A 100 -5.52 -13.54 -11.83
N ILE A 101 -4.98 -13.03 -10.71
CA ILE A 101 -3.61 -13.31 -10.26
C ILE A 101 -3.42 -14.80 -10.00
N TRP A 102 -4.40 -15.45 -9.38
CA TRP A 102 -4.39 -16.88 -9.09
C TRP A 102 -4.42 -17.76 -10.35
N GLU A 103 -5.22 -17.39 -11.35
CA GLU A 103 -5.28 -18.09 -12.64
C GLU A 103 -3.98 -17.93 -13.43
N ALA A 104 -3.39 -16.74 -13.44
CA ALA A 104 -2.08 -16.50 -14.04
C ALA A 104 -0.98 -17.32 -13.34
N LEU A 105 -0.95 -17.32 -12.00
CA LEU A 105 0.00 -18.11 -11.23
C LEU A 105 -0.13 -19.62 -11.52
N GLN A 106 -1.36 -20.15 -11.54
CA GLN A 106 -1.59 -21.56 -11.89
C GLN A 106 -1.14 -21.91 -13.30
N THR A 107 -1.32 -21.01 -14.26
CA THR A 107 -0.87 -21.19 -15.64
C THR A 107 0.65 -21.34 -15.69
N LEU A 108 1.37 -20.50 -14.94
CA LEU A 108 2.83 -20.56 -14.86
C LEU A 108 3.32 -21.82 -14.13
N LEU A 109 2.66 -22.20 -13.04
CA LEU A 109 2.95 -23.45 -12.30
C LEU A 109 2.75 -24.70 -13.16
N SER A 110 1.82 -24.65 -14.11
CA SER A 110 1.53 -25.78 -15.02
C SER A 110 2.46 -25.83 -16.25
N SER A 111 3.29 -24.81 -16.47
CA SER A 111 4.17 -24.75 -17.64
C SER A 111 5.36 -25.70 -17.50
N LYS A 112 5.62 -26.52 -18.54
CA LYS A 112 6.63 -27.58 -18.53
C LYS A 112 8.07 -27.11 -18.78
N SER A 113 8.32 -25.82 -18.91
CA SER A 113 9.53 -25.29 -19.54
C SER A 113 10.63 -24.86 -18.56
N ARG A 114 10.74 -25.46 -17.37
CA ARG A 114 11.53 -24.84 -16.30
C ARG A 114 12.24 -25.78 -15.33
N GLU A 115 13.43 -25.35 -14.93
CA GLU A 115 14.17 -25.86 -13.77
C GLU A 115 13.97 -24.94 -12.55
N GLY A 116 13.53 -25.50 -11.42
CA GLY A 116 13.41 -24.83 -10.12
C GLY A 116 12.13 -24.04 -9.88
N PRO A 117 11.90 -23.59 -8.62
CA PRO A 117 10.66 -22.93 -8.20
C PRO A 117 10.44 -21.59 -8.90
N LEU A 118 9.17 -21.20 -9.07
CA LEU A 118 8.78 -19.88 -9.59
C LEU A 118 9.22 -18.74 -8.67
N THR A 119 9.86 -17.71 -9.20
CA THR A 119 10.07 -16.46 -8.48
C THR A 119 8.83 -15.59 -8.65
N VAL A 120 8.09 -15.41 -7.57
CA VAL A 120 6.84 -14.63 -7.53
C VAL A 120 7.09 -13.35 -6.74
N VAL A 121 6.71 -12.19 -7.28
CA VAL A 121 6.90 -10.89 -6.63
C VAL A 121 5.57 -10.17 -6.50
N ASP A 122 5.19 -9.85 -5.26
CA ASP A 122 4.08 -8.98 -4.89
C ASP A 122 4.63 -7.58 -4.59
N MET A 123 4.64 -6.71 -5.60
CA MET A 123 5.06 -5.34 -5.45
C MET A 123 3.96 -4.54 -4.73
N GLY A 124 4.31 -3.75 -3.73
CA GLY A 124 3.33 -3.04 -2.90
C GLY A 124 2.42 -4.00 -2.15
N THR A 125 3.00 -5.03 -1.52
CA THR A 125 2.28 -6.13 -0.88
C THR A 125 1.31 -5.68 0.23
N GLY A 126 1.49 -4.47 0.76
CA GLY A 126 0.69 -3.97 1.86
C GLY A 126 0.79 -4.92 3.05
N THR A 127 -0.33 -5.18 3.73
CA THR A 127 -0.37 -6.13 4.86
C THR A 127 -0.38 -7.60 4.42
N GLY A 128 0.15 -7.94 3.24
CA GLY A 128 0.36 -9.32 2.76
C GLY A 128 -0.92 -10.07 2.36
N ARG A 129 -2.04 -9.34 2.19
CA ARG A 129 -3.37 -9.95 1.99
C ARG A 129 -3.46 -10.77 0.71
N ILE A 130 -2.82 -10.31 -0.37
CA ILE A 130 -2.88 -11.00 -1.67
C ILE A 130 -2.11 -12.31 -1.62
N ILE A 131 -0.85 -12.30 -1.15
CA ILE A 131 -0.07 -13.54 -0.93
C ILE A 131 -0.84 -14.52 -0.04
N LYS A 132 -1.41 -14.04 1.07
CA LYS A 132 -2.23 -14.88 1.96
C LYS A 132 -3.42 -15.50 1.22
N SER A 133 -4.15 -14.73 0.41
CA SER A 133 -5.27 -15.25 -0.39
C SER A 133 -4.84 -16.24 -1.48
N LEU A 134 -3.68 -16.03 -2.13
CA LEU A 134 -3.13 -17.00 -3.08
C LEU A 134 -2.83 -18.34 -2.40
N PHE A 135 -2.29 -18.30 -1.17
CA PHE A 135 -2.00 -19.51 -0.41
C PHE A 135 -3.28 -20.20 0.08
N GLN A 136 -4.28 -19.43 0.48
CA GLN A 136 -5.62 -19.95 0.79
C GLN A 136 -6.25 -20.65 -0.42
N ASN A 137 -6.12 -20.06 -1.62
CA ASN A 137 -6.61 -20.68 -2.86
C ASN A 137 -5.86 -21.98 -3.19
N ALA A 138 -4.54 -22.00 -3.03
CA ALA A 138 -3.75 -23.22 -3.20
C ALA A 138 -4.20 -24.34 -2.25
N ARG A 139 -4.39 -24.00 -0.97
CA ARG A 139 -4.91 -24.91 0.04
C ARG A 139 -6.32 -25.39 -0.28
N ALA A 140 -7.22 -24.51 -0.72
CA ALA A 140 -8.58 -24.85 -1.12
C ALA A 140 -8.60 -25.83 -2.31
N LYS A 141 -7.57 -25.81 -3.17
CA LYS A 141 -7.34 -26.79 -4.24
C LYS A 141 -6.59 -28.05 -3.80
N GLY A 142 -6.35 -28.23 -2.50
CA GLY A 142 -5.67 -29.40 -1.94
C GLY A 142 -4.15 -29.40 -2.11
N MET A 143 -3.55 -28.27 -2.50
CA MET A 143 -2.09 -28.15 -2.61
C MET A 143 -1.48 -27.97 -1.23
N LYS A 144 -0.47 -28.78 -0.90
CA LYS A 144 0.30 -28.66 0.35
C LYS A 144 1.47 -27.70 0.22
N THR A 145 2.03 -27.60 -0.98
CA THR A 145 3.13 -26.71 -1.33
C THR A 145 2.93 -26.18 -2.75
N LEU A 146 3.40 -24.97 -3.01
CA LEU A 146 3.59 -24.42 -4.34
C LEU A 146 5.08 -24.47 -4.67
N ASP A 147 5.41 -24.84 -5.90
CA ASP A 147 6.77 -24.76 -6.42
C ASP A 147 7.11 -23.31 -6.78
N ALA A 148 7.14 -22.46 -5.75
CA ALA A 148 7.34 -21.01 -5.85
C ALA A 148 8.10 -20.48 -4.63
N LYS A 149 8.95 -19.47 -4.86
CA LYS A 149 9.51 -18.57 -3.85
C LYS A 149 8.90 -17.19 -4.05
N SER A 150 8.21 -16.69 -3.03
CA SER A 150 7.50 -15.42 -3.08
C SER A 150 8.29 -14.31 -2.40
N TYR A 151 8.19 -13.10 -2.93
CA TYR A 151 8.73 -11.87 -2.33
C TYR A 151 7.60 -10.86 -2.16
N GLY A 152 7.37 -10.41 -0.93
CA GLY A 152 6.44 -9.30 -0.63
C GLY A 152 7.23 -8.02 -0.43
N ILE A 153 7.02 -7.04 -1.31
CA ILE A 153 7.83 -5.80 -1.33
C ILE A 153 6.98 -4.60 -0.97
N ASP A 154 7.40 -3.81 0.02
CA ASP A 154 6.73 -2.56 0.41
C ASP A 154 7.73 -1.59 1.08
N PRO A 155 7.69 -0.28 0.80
CA PRO A 155 8.58 0.68 1.47
C PRO A 155 8.32 0.79 2.98
N GLY A 156 7.12 0.45 3.47
CA GLY A 156 6.76 0.56 4.88
C GLY A 156 7.22 -0.64 5.72
N LEU A 157 8.23 -0.45 6.57
CA LEU A 157 8.70 -1.51 7.49
C LEU A 157 7.59 -2.02 8.42
N VAL A 158 6.75 -1.13 8.95
CA VAL A 158 5.61 -1.49 9.81
C VAL A 158 4.59 -2.32 9.04
N ILE A 159 4.37 -1.99 7.76
CA ILE A 159 3.47 -2.70 6.86
C ILE A 159 3.98 -4.12 6.59
N LEU A 160 5.28 -4.28 6.32
CA LEU A 160 5.90 -5.60 6.13
C LEU A 160 5.88 -6.46 7.39
N GLN A 161 6.14 -5.86 8.55
CA GLN A 161 6.03 -6.54 9.85
C GLN A 161 4.61 -7.09 10.04
N ARG A 162 3.58 -6.28 9.73
CA ARG A 162 2.18 -6.68 9.77
C ARG A 162 1.85 -7.77 8.75
N ALA A 163 2.41 -7.69 7.55
CA ALA A 163 2.24 -8.69 6.50
C ALA A 163 2.75 -10.07 6.93
N LYS A 164 3.94 -10.07 7.54
CA LYS A 164 4.55 -11.26 8.13
C LYS A 164 3.65 -11.87 9.22
N GLU A 165 3.23 -11.07 10.19
CA GLU A 165 2.33 -11.53 11.26
C GLU A 165 1.00 -12.06 10.73
N THR A 166 0.45 -11.42 9.70
CA THR A 166 -0.82 -11.82 9.06
C THR A 166 -0.74 -13.20 8.40
N LEU A 167 0.42 -13.54 7.83
CA LEU A 167 0.70 -14.85 7.26
C LEU A 167 1.03 -15.88 8.34
N GLU A 168 1.88 -15.54 9.31
CA GLU A 168 2.33 -16.41 10.40
C GLU A 168 1.21 -16.80 11.38
N ALA A 169 0.12 -16.01 11.42
CA ALA A 169 -1.09 -16.33 12.15
C ALA A 169 -1.75 -17.66 11.69
N ASP A 170 -1.46 -18.13 10.48
CA ASP A 170 -1.92 -19.42 9.96
C ASP A 170 -0.72 -20.30 9.58
N GLN A 171 -0.35 -21.21 10.50
CA GLN A 171 0.82 -22.09 10.36
C GLN A 171 0.73 -23.05 9.17
N GLU A 172 -0.47 -23.31 8.65
CA GLU A 172 -0.64 -24.14 7.46
C GLU A 172 -0.37 -23.34 6.18
N LEU A 173 -0.66 -22.03 6.17
CA LEU A 173 -0.34 -21.16 5.03
C LEU A 173 1.16 -20.89 4.91
N VAL A 174 1.89 -20.79 6.03
CA VAL A 174 3.35 -20.61 6.03
C VAL A 174 4.08 -21.76 5.30
N GLN A 175 3.47 -22.95 5.27
CA GLN A 175 4.03 -24.13 4.62
C GLN A 175 3.77 -24.18 3.10
N ILE A 176 2.86 -23.35 2.58
CA ILE A 176 2.48 -23.38 1.17
C ILE A 176 3.66 -22.97 0.28
N ALA A 177 4.34 -21.85 0.58
CA ALA A 177 5.56 -21.45 -0.10
C ALA A 177 6.36 -20.46 0.75
N PRO A 178 7.70 -20.45 0.64
CA PRO A 178 8.53 -19.47 1.32
C PRO A 178 8.21 -18.05 0.84
N VAL A 179 8.12 -17.10 1.78
CA VAL A 179 7.91 -15.67 1.53
C VAL A 179 9.03 -14.87 2.17
N GLU A 180 9.67 -14.01 1.37
CA GLU A 180 10.67 -13.05 1.84
C GLU A 180 10.09 -11.63 1.77
N TRP A 181 10.17 -10.89 2.88
CA TRP A 181 9.60 -9.54 2.99
C TRP A 181 10.72 -8.51 2.84
N VAL A 182 10.64 -7.66 1.82
CA VAL A 182 11.73 -6.75 1.45
C VAL A 182 11.26 -5.31 1.42
N SER A 183 12.02 -4.43 2.07
CA SER A 183 11.71 -3.00 2.14
C SER A 183 12.46 -2.23 1.06
N THR A 184 11.75 -1.87 -0.01
CA THR A 184 12.21 -0.94 -1.04
C THR A 184 11.02 -0.26 -1.71
N ASP A 185 11.27 0.85 -2.40
CA ASP A 185 10.27 1.53 -3.21
C ASP A 185 10.24 0.97 -4.64
N ALA A 186 9.26 1.44 -5.42
CA ALA A 186 9.06 0.99 -6.81
C ALA A 186 10.24 1.28 -7.75
N LEU A 187 11.05 2.30 -7.46
CA LEU A 187 12.20 2.69 -8.27
C LEU A 187 13.49 2.00 -7.84
N GLY A 188 13.55 1.52 -6.58
CA GLY A 188 14.64 0.77 -5.99
C GLY A 188 14.57 -0.74 -6.23
N LEU A 189 13.45 -1.27 -6.74
CA LEU A 189 13.17 -2.71 -6.89
C LEU A 189 14.39 -3.56 -7.30
N THR A 190 15.06 -3.32 -8.43
CA THR A 190 16.19 -4.19 -8.85
C THR A 190 17.55 -3.73 -8.35
N THR A 191 17.62 -2.54 -7.75
CA THR A 191 18.86 -1.99 -7.17
C THR A 191 19.04 -2.47 -5.73
N ASP A 192 17.95 -2.45 -4.97
CA ASP A 192 17.92 -2.80 -3.55
C ASP A 192 17.58 -4.28 -3.33
N SER A 193 16.92 -4.92 -4.30
CA SER A 193 16.59 -6.36 -4.29
C SER A 193 17.25 -7.08 -5.48
N PRO A 194 18.59 -7.25 -5.50
CA PRO A 194 19.28 -7.93 -6.59
C PRO A 194 18.81 -9.38 -6.80
N GLU A 195 18.23 -10.00 -5.78
CA GLU A 195 17.69 -11.37 -5.79
C GLU A 195 16.45 -11.56 -6.68
N VAL A 196 15.74 -10.49 -7.06
CA VAL A 196 14.61 -10.56 -7.99
C VAL A 196 14.98 -10.13 -9.42
N LYS A 197 16.22 -9.66 -9.64
CA LYS A 197 16.67 -9.08 -10.91
C LYS A 197 16.94 -10.16 -11.97
N GLY A 198 16.26 -10.08 -13.11
CA GLY A 198 16.41 -10.98 -14.25
C GLY A 198 15.98 -12.43 -14.00
N VAL A 199 15.30 -12.68 -12.87
CA VAL A 199 14.89 -14.03 -12.44
C VAL A 199 13.41 -14.10 -12.06
N THR A 200 12.69 -12.97 -12.10
CA THR A 200 11.26 -12.93 -11.76
C THR A 200 10.44 -13.53 -12.89
N ASP A 201 9.53 -14.44 -12.55
CA ASP A 201 8.65 -15.10 -13.52
C ASP A 201 7.24 -14.56 -13.46
N PHE A 202 6.80 -14.23 -12.26
CA PHE A 202 5.50 -13.65 -12.05
C PHE A 202 5.64 -12.47 -11.12
N MET A 203 5.35 -11.29 -11.64
CA MET A 203 5.22 -10.09 -10.83
C MET A 203 3.78 -9.64 -10.87
N PHE A 204 3.22 -9.29 -9.72
CA PHE A 204 1.97 -8.57 -9.69
C PHE A 204 2.08 -7.33 -8.81
N PHE A 205 1.37 -6.29 -9.22
CA PHE A 205 1.17 -5.08 -8.44
C PHE A 205 -0.34 -4.91 -8.27
N ALA A 206 -0.85 -5.30 -7.11
CA ALA A 206 -2.28 -5.35 -6.83
C ALA A 206 -2.71 -4.16 -5.97
N GLY A 207 -3.82 -3.53 -6.35
CA GLY A 207 -4.36 -2.36 -5.66
C GLY A 207 -3.84 -1.05 -6.22
N GLY A 208 -4.48 0.06 -5.85
CA GLY A 208 -4.21 1.40 -6.39
C GLY A 208 -2.81 1.97 -6.13
N GLY A 209 -1.83 1.17 -5.70
CA GLY A 209 -0.44 1.57 -5.47
C GLY A 209 0.21 2.22 -6.70
N PHE A 210 -0.13 1.76 -7.91
CA PHE A 210 0.32 2.40 -9.16
C PHE A 210 -0.23 3.83 -9.31
N ASN A 211 -1.42 4.12 -8.76
CA ASN A 211 -1.99 5.48 -8.75
C ASN A 211 -1.23 6.41 -7.79
N HIS A 212 -0.37 5.90 -6.90
CA HIS A 212 0.52 6.73 -6.10
C HIS A 212 1.78 7.16 -6.85
N LEU A 213 2.06 6.57 -8.03
CA LEU A 213 3.07 7.03 -8.99
C LEU A 213 2.44 8.12 -9.86
N LEU A 214 2.47 9.36 -9.36
CA LEU A 214 1.68 10.48 -9.88
C LEU A 214 2.37 11.22 -11.04
N SER A 215 3.68 11.03 -11.24
CA SER A 215 4.39 11.61 -12.38
C SER A 215 4.66 10.57 -13.47
N ALA A 216 4.58 11.00 -14.74
CA ALA A 216 4.90 10.13 -15.89
C ALA A 216 6.33 9.56 -15.84
N GLY A 217 7.26 10.29 -15.21
CA GLY A 217 8.64 9.83 -15.00
C GLY A 217 8.77 8.70 -13.98
N GLU A 218 7.98 8.72 -12.90
CA GLU A 218 7.96 7.65 -11.89
C GLU A 218 7.30 6.38 -12.42
N GLN A 219 6.19 6.51 -13.16
CA GLN A 219 5.53 5.37 -13.80
C GLN A 219 6.47 4.69 -14.81
N LEU A 220 7.13 5.45 -15.67
CA LEU A 220 8.10 4.91 -16.63
C LEU A 220 9.33 4.31 -15.92
N GLY A 221 9.79 4.95 -14.84
CA GLY A 221 10.87 4.44 -13.99
C GLY A 221 10.52 3.07 -13.42
N PHE A 222 9.33 2.93 -12.84
CA PHE A 222 8.84 1.66 -12.32
C PHE A 222 8.72 0.59 -13.41
N LEU A 223 8.13 0.90 -14.57
CA LEU A 223 8.03 -0.07 -15.67
C LEU A 223 9.41 -0.55 -16.16
N ARG A 224 10.45 0.30 -16.10
CA ARG A 224 11.83 -0.12 -16.39
C ARG A 224 12.38 -1.07 -15.33
N GLU A 225 12.09 -0.84 -14.06
CA GLU A 225 12.46 -1.76 -12.99
C GLU A 225 11.75 -3.12 -13.13
N VAL A 226 10.46 -3.12 -13.46
CA VAL A 226 9.70 -4.34 -13.79
C VAL A 226 10.38 -5.10 -14.94
N ALA A 227 10.73 -4.41 -16.02
CA ALA A 227 11.41 -5.04 -17.16
C ALA A 227 12.79 -5.62 -16.81
N LYS A 228 13.52 -5.00 -15.87
CA LYS A 228 14.80 -5.54 -15.37
C LYS A 228 14.62 -6.73 -14.43
N ALA A 229 13.49 -6.80 -13.72
CA ALA A 229 13.19 -7.89 -12.79
C ALA A 229 12.78 -9.17 -13.52
N LEU A 230 11.98 -9.03 -14.58
CA LEU A 230 11.52 -10.17 -15.37
C LEU A 230 12.69 -10.90 -16.04
N ARG A 231 12.66 -12.22 -15.99
CA ARG A 231 13.61 -13.05 -16.72
C ARG A 231 13.36 -12.98 -18.23
N THR A 232 14.42 -13.10 -19.01
CA THR A 232 14.37 -12.97 -20.49
C THR A 232 14.49 -14.30 -21.23
N ASP A 233 14.82 -15.37 -20.52
CA ASP A 233 15.01 -16.73 -21.04
C ASP A 233 13.74 -17.58 -21.00
N SER A 234 12.63 -17.05 -20.47
CA SER A 234 11.30 -17.67 -20.51
C SER A 234 10.28 -16.76 -21.19
N PRO A 235 9.59 -17.22 -22.25
CA PRO A 235 8.53 -16.43 -22.89
C PRO A 235 7.29 -16.28 -22.00
N ASN A 236 7.22 -17.05 -20.90
CA ASN A 236 6.07 -17.04 -19.99
C ASN A 236 6.26 -16.04 -18.83
N ALA A 237 7.45 -15.43 -18.69
CA ALA A 237 7.69 -14.43 -17.65
C ALA A 237 6.73 -13.24 -17.84
N THR A 238 5.92 -12.97 -16.82
CA THR A 238 4.79 -12.03 -16.93
C THR A 238 4.73 -11.11 -15.73
N ALA A 239 4.46 -9.82 -15.99
CA ALA A 239 4.08 -8.86 -14.97
C ALA A 239 2.63 -8.42 -15.16
N MET A 240 1.85 -8.38 -14.07
CA MET A 240 0.46 -7.94 -14.06
C MET A 240 0.30 -6.70 -13.16
N ILE A 241 -0.16 -5.61 -13.74
CA ILE A 241 -0.60 -4.43 -12.97
C ILE A 241 -2.11 -4.53 -12.86
N VAL A 242 -2.60 -4.92 -11.68
CA VAL A 242 -4.02 -5.16 -11.45
C VAL A 242 -4.59 -3.98 -10.68
N PHE A 243 -5.28 -3.11 -11.42
CA PHE A 243 -6.14 -2.11 -10.82
C PHE A 243 -7.36 -2.83 -10.26
N LEU A 244 -7.38 -3.06 -8.95
CA LEU A 244 -8.60 -3.48 -8.27
C LEU A 244 -9.60 -2.35 -8.47
N GLY A 245 -10.62 -2.61 -9.30
CA GLY A 245 -11.69 -1.67 -9.52
C GLY A 245 -12.40 -1.41 -8.20
N GLU A 246 -12.05 -0.33 -7.53
CA GLU A 246 -12.96 0.33 -6.61
C GLU A 246 -14.06 0.93 -7.47
N SER A 247 -15.05 0.12 -7.84
CA SER A 247 -16.31 0.67 -8.33
C SER A 247 -16.91 1.45 -7.17
N ILE A 248 -16.57 2.73 -7.06
CA ILE A 248 -17.47 3.72 -6.50
C ILE A 248 -18.76 3.51 -7.30
N PRO A 249 -19.89 3.17 -6.69
CA PRO A 249 -21.15 3.23 -7.41
C PRO A 249 -21.33 4.70 -7.78
N PHE A 250 -20.96 5.05 -8.99
CA PHE A 250 -21.61 6.16 -9.67
C PHE A 250 -23.01 5.64 -9.91
N ASP A 251 -23.95 6.18 -9.13
CA ASP A 251 -25.35 6.18 -9.49
C ASP A 251 -25.43 6.97 -10.80
N ASP A 252 -25.26 6.26 -11.91
CA ASP A 252 -25.62 6.76 -13.23
C ASP A 252 -27.12 6.93 -13.15
N GLY A 253 -27.54 8.14 -12.76
CA GLY A 253 -28.93 8.57 -12.74
C GLY A 253 -29.53 8.32 -14.11
N GLN A 254 -30.04 7.12 -14.31
CA GLN A 254 -31.08 6.84 -15.27
C GLN A 254 -32.35 7.27 -14.57
N ASP A 255 -32.70 8.52 -14.82
CA ASP A 255 -34.10 8.90 -15.00
C ASP A 255 -34.76 7.84 -15.89
N SER A 256 -35.39 6.85 -15.28
CA SER A 256 -36.49 6.14 -15.89
C SER A 256 -37.76 6.86 -15.46
N GLU A 257 -38.25 7.71 -16.36
CA GLU A 257 -39.66 8.01 -16.47
C GLU A 257 -40.46 6.70 -16.32
N LEU A 258 -41.31 6.64 -15.29
CA LEU A 258 -42.73 6.24 -15.29
C LEU A 258 -43.25 6.12 -13.85
#